data_AF-A0A8S9XDZ1-F1
#
_entry.id   AF-A0A8S9XDZ1-F1
#
_cell.length_a   1.000
_cell.length_b   1.000
_cell.length_c   1.000
_cell.angle_alpha   90.00
_cell.angle_beta   90.00
_cell.angle_gamma   90.00
#
_symmetry.space_group_name_H-M   'P 1'
#
loop_
_entity.id
_entity.type
_entity.pdbx_description
1 polymer ?
#
loop_
_entity_poly.entity_id
_entity_poly.type
_entity_poly.pdbx_seq_one_letter_code
_entity_poly.pdbx_strand_id
1 'polypeptide(L)'
;MASQREDGVRWCPDCVKAEPIIDGFLEKCSLTKKAHLIVVDLEKSYLRDPTNPYYTSEKFCLRKVPTLMSWKGTTKLEEEDCMSESLLKNLFQSVL
;
A
#
# COMPACT_ATOMS: atom_id res chain seq x y z
N MET A 1 -3.58 3.17 1.85
CA MET A 1 -3.13 3.68 3.16
C MET A 1 -4.35 4.02 4.01
N ALA A 2 -4.17 4.18 5.32
CA ALA A 2 -5.20 4.69 6.21
C ALA A 2 -5.30 6.22 6.08
N SER A 3 -6.51 6.77 6.07
CA SER A 3 -6.73 8.22 6.12
C SER A 3 -6.17 8.84 7.40
N GLN A 4 -5.83 10.13 7.30
CA GLN A 4 -5.45 10.95 8.43
C GLN A 4 -6.68 11.33 9.27
N ARG A 5 -6.50 11.38 10.59
CA ARG A 5 -7.46 11.98 11.52
C ARG A 5 -7.25 13.50 11.57
N GLU A 6 -8.08 14.20 12.32
CA GLU A 6 -7.99 15.66 12.52
C GLU A 6 -6.65 16.11 13.10
N ASP A 7 -5.97 15.26 13.86
CA ASP A 7 -4.63 15.50 14.41
C ASP A 7 -3.49 15.29 13.39
N GLY A 8 -3.81 14.97 12.14
CA GLY A 8 -2.85 14.70 11.06
C GLY A 8 -2.26 13.29 11.10
N VAL A 9 -2.62 12.46 12.08
CA VAL A 9 -2.07 11.11 12.26
C VAL A 9 -2.97 10.09 11.56
N ARG A 10 -2.36 9.15 10.83
CA ARG A 10 -3.09 8.03 10.23
C ARG A 10 -3.68 7.13 11.31
N TRP A 11 -4.92 6.68 11.12
CA TRP A 11 -5.59 5.89 12.15
C TRP A 11 -5.00 4.48 12.36
N CYS A 12 -4.21 3.99 11.40
CA CYS A 12 -3.58 2.66 11.41
C CYS A 12 -2.09 2.76 11.79
N PRO A 13 -1.64 2.13 12.88
CA PRO A 13 -0.23 2.14 13.30
C PRO A 13 0.72 1.55 12.26
N ASP A 14 0.32 0.48 11.56
CA ASP A 14 1.18 -0.16 10.56
C ASP A 14 1.34 0.71 9.32
N CYS A 15 0.33 1.51 8.96
CA CYS A 15 0.48 2.51 7.89
C CYS A 15 1.53 3.55 8.25
N VAL A 16 1.54 4.04 9.50
CA VAL A 16 2.53 5.03 9.98
C VAL A 16 3.95 4.46 9.93
N LYS A 17 4.13 3.17 10.23
CA LYS A 17 5.44 2.51 10.18
C LYS A 17 5.88 2.19 8.74
N ALA A 18 4.96 1.73 7.89
CA ALA A 18 5.29 1.27 6.56
C ALA A 18 5.63 2.40 5.57
N GLU A 19 4.95 3.54 5.68
CA GLU A 19 5.15 4.67 4.76
C GLU A 19 6.60 5.16 4.65
N PRO A 20 7.31 5.49 5.74
CA PRO A 20 8.72 5.92 5.63
C PRO A 20 9.64 4.82 5.08
N ILE A 21 9.29 3.54 5.23
CA ILE A 21 10.06 2.42 4.67
C ILE A 21 9.83 2.33 3.15
N ILE A 22 8.58 2.45 2.70
CA ILE A 22 8.22 2.45 1.27
C ILE A 22 8.87 3.66 0.58
N ASP A 23 8.73 4.85 1.15
CA ASP A 23 9.30 6.07 0.59
C ASP A 23 10.82 6.00 0.53
N GLY A 24 11.46 5.60 1.64
CA GLY A 24 12.91 5.42 1.69
C GLY A 24 13.44 4.31 0.76
N PHE A 25 12.65 3.27 0.50
CA PHE A 25 12.97 2.28 -0.52
C PHE A 25 12.91 2.90 -1.93
N LEU A 26 11.83 3.62 -2.25
CA LEU A 26 11.64 4.24 -3.56
C LEU A 26 12.68 5.33 -3.87
N GLU A 27 13.10 6.12 -2.88
CA GLU A 27 14.15 7.13 -3.03
C GLU A 27 15.52 6.52 -3.38
N LYS A 28 15.83 5.33 -2.84
CA LYS A 28 17.07 4.60 -3.12
C LYS A 28 17.03 3.85 -4.45
N CYS A 29 15.84 3.64 -5.02
CA CYS A 29 15.66 2.81 -6.19
C CYS A 29 15.91 3.58 -7.48
N SER A 30 16.85 3.09 -8.28
CA SER A 30 17.03 3.53 -9.66
C SER A 30 15.99 2.85 -10.55
N LEU A 31 14.88 3.52 -10.83
CA LEU A 31 13.84 2.98 -11.72
C LEU A 31 14.36 2.93 -13.17
N THR A 32 14.29 1.74 -13.79
CA THR A 32 14.64 1.56 -15.23
C THR A 32 13.50 1.97 -16.16
N LYS A 33 12.28 2.12 -15.61
CA LYS A 33 11.07 2.50 -16.35
C LYS A 33 10.29 3.56 -15.58
N LYS A 34 9.51 4.35 -16.33
CA LYS A 34 8.56 5.27 -15.73
C LYS A 34 7.48 4.47 -14.97
N ALA A 35 7.36 4.72 -13.68
CA ALA A 35 6.33 4.16 -12.82
C ALA A 35 5.51 5.28 -12.18
N HIS A 36 4.27 4.97 -11.80
CA HIS A 36 3.40 5.87 -11.05
C HIS A 36 3.00 5.19 -9.75
N LEU A 37 3.27 5.84 -8.62
CA LEU A 37 2.74 5.44 -7.33
C LEU A 37 1.39 6.14 -7.12
N ILE A 38 0.34 5.36 -6.88
CA ILE A 38 -0.99 5.88 -6.56
C ILE A 38 -1.26 5.54 -5.09
N VAL A 39 -1.43 6.57 -4.27
CA VAL A 39 -1.78 6.43 -2.85
C VAL A 39 -3.27 6.70 -2.70
N VAL A 40 -3.98 5.73 -2.14
CA VAL A 40 -5.40 5.84 -1.80
C VAL A 40 -5.56 5.77 -0.30
N ASP A 41 -6.13 6.82 0.29
CA ASP A 41 -6.43 6.88 1.71
C ASP A 41 -7.86 6.41 1.98
N LEU A 42 -8.01 5.50 2.95
CA LEU A 42 -9.29 4.91 3.32
C LEU A 42 -9.62 5.21 4.78
N GLU A 43 -10.86 5.62 5.03
CA GLU A 43 -11.39 5.70 6.37
C GLU A 43 -11.58 4.32 6.99
N LYS A 44 -11.44 4.24 8.31
CA LYS A 44 -11.57 2.98 9.06
C LYS A 44 -12.97 2.36 8.94
N SER A 45 -14.00 3.19 8.93
CA SER A 45 -15.40 2.79 8.74
C SER A 45 -15.60 2.18 7.35
N TYR A 46 -15.13 2.87 6.31
CA TYR A 46 -15.25 2.43 4.92
C TYR A 46 -14.49 1.13 4.64
N LEU A 47 -13.27 0.97 5.18
CA LEU A 47 -12.53 -0.30 5.07
C LEU A 47 -13.29 -1.50 5.67
N ARG A 48 -14.04 -1.25 6.75
CA ARG A 48 -14.80 -2.29 7.46
C ARG A 48 -16.14 -2.62 6.81
N ASP A 49 -16.61 -1.80 5.87
CA ASP A 49 -17.85 -2.05 5.15
C ASP A 49 -17.64 -3.21 4.17
N PRO A 50 -18.27 -4.39 4.37
CA PRO A 50 -18.09 -5.54 3.49
C PRO A 50 -18.72 -5.34 2.11
N THR A 51 -19.52 -4.29 1.91
CA THR A 51 -20.14 -3.95 0.62
C THR A 51 -19.28 -3.00 -0.21
N ASN A 52 -18.20 -2.45 0.35
CA ASN A 52 -17.40 -1.46 -0.36
C ASN A 52 -16.73 -2.08 -1.62
N PRO A 53 -16.58 -1.33 -2.73
CA PRO A 53 -16.02 -1.84 -3.98
C PRO A 53 -14.60 -2.38 -3.89
N TYR A 54 -13.76 -1.87 -2.97
CA TYR A 54 -12.40 -2.39 -2.80
C TYR A 54 -12.41 -3.76 -2.11
N TYR A 55 -13.39 -4.01 -1.23
CA TYR A 55 -13.58 -5.30 -0.56
C TYR A 55 -14.18 -6.35 -1.48
N THR A 56 -15.19 -5.97 -2.28
CA THR A 56 -15.95 -6.89 -3.14
C THR A 56 -15.28 -7.16 -4.49
N SER A 57 -14.42 -6.26 -4.97
CA SER A 57 -13.71 -6.47 -6.23
C SER A 57 -12.69 -7.60 -6.12
N GLU A 58 -12.77 -8.57 -7.03
CA GLU A 58 -11.75 -9.62 -7.18
C GLU A 58 -10.36 -9.07 -7.54
N LYS A 59 -10.30 -7.88 -8.15
CA LYS A 59 -9.05 -7.24 -8.54
C LYS A 59 -8.28 -6.68 -7.35
N PHE A 60 -8.99 -6.15 -6.36
CA PHE A 60 -8.39 -5.50 -5.19
C PHE A 60 -8.41 -6.42 -3.97
N CYS A 61 -9.58 -7.00 -3.68
CA CYS A 61 -9.86 -7.80 -2.49
C CYS A 61 -9.17 -7.20 -1.25
N LEU A 62 -9.38 -5.90 -1.05
CA LEU A 62 -8.65 -5.10 -0.07
C LEU A 62 -9.35 -5.23 1.27
N ARG A 63 -8.71 -5.95 2.20
CA ARG A 63 -9.26 -6.23 3.54
C ARG A 63 -8.47 -5.56 4.66
N LYS A 64 -7.24 -5.14 4.35
CA LYS A 64 -6.25 -4.68 5.32
C LYS A 64 -5.54 -3.44 4.79
N VAL A 65 -5.00 -2.65 5.70
CA VAL A 65 -4.09 -1.54 5.38
C VAL A 65 -2.89 -1.60 6.32
N PRO A 66 -1.69 -1.21 5.88
CA PRO A 66 -1.33 -0.85 4.50
C PRO A 66 -1.48 -2.03 3.55
N THR A 67 -1.75 -1.73 2.27
CA THR A 67 -1.75 -2.70 1.18
C THR A 67 -1.03 -2.04 0.01
N LEU A 68 -0.03 -2.72 -0.55
CA LEU A 68 0.72 -2.27 -1.71
C LEU A 68 0.68 -3.36 -2.79
N MET A 69 0.35 -2.98 -4.03
CA MET A 69 0.21 -3.91 -5.13
C MET A 69 0.59 -3.27 -6.46
N SER A 70 0.99 -4.09 -7.43
CA SER A 70 1.21 -3.63 -8.80
C SER A 70 -0.10 -3.65 -9.59
N TRP A 71 -0.33 -2.62 -10.41
CA TRP A 71 -1.54 -2.54 -11.23
C TRP A 71 -1.56 -3.70 -12.24
N LYS A 72 -2.63 -4.50 -12.23
CA LYS A 72 -2.78 -5.75 -13.00
C LYS A 72 -1.79 -6.87 -12.64
N GLY A 73 -1.00 -6.72 -11.59
CA GLY A 73 -0.16 -7.79 -11.07
C GLY A 73 -0.92 -8.74 -10.14
N THR A 74 -0.30 -9.87 -9.84
CA THR A 74 -0.82 -10.86 -8.88
C THR A 74 -0.23 -10.69 -7.47
N THR A 75 0.88 -9.96 -7.35
CA THR A 75 1.57 -9.74 -6.09
C THR A 75 0.96 -8.57 -5.33
N LYS A 76 0.64 -8.82 -4.07
CA LYS A 76 0.14 -7.85 -3.10
C LYS A 76 0.90 -8.05 -1.78
N LEU A 77 1.34 -6.95 -1.18
CA LEU A 77 1.90 -6.90 0.16
C LEU A 77 0.85 -6.29 1.08
N GLU A 78 0.67 -6.87 2.26
CA GLU A 78 -0.30 -6.40 3.25
C GLU A 78 0.38 -6.25 4.62
N GLU A 79 -0.03 -5.24 5.39
CA GLU A 79 0.41 -5.04 6.78
C GLU A 79 1.95 -5.04 6.93
N GLU A 80 2.51 -6.06 7.58
CA GLU A 80 3.94 -6.16 7.85
C GLU A 80 4.79 -6.41 6.61
N ASP A 81 4.22 -7.02 5.57
CA ASP A 81 4.95 -7.26 4.31
C ASP A 81 5.33 -5.95 3.63
N CYS A 82 4.56 -4.88 3.86
CA CYS A 82 4.86 -3.55 3.35
C CYS A 82 6.12 -2.93 3.98
N MET A 83 6.61 -3.50 5.07
CA MET A 83 7.82 -3.06 5.79
C MET A 83 9.06 -3.89 5.44
N SER A 84 8.92 -4.89 4.57
CA SER A 84 10.02 -5.77 4.16
C SER A 84 10.67 -5.27 2.88
N GLU A 85 11.90 -4.74 2.98
CA GLU A 85 12.65 -4.27 1.81
C GLU A 85 12.83 -5.37 0.74
N SER A 86 12.95 -6.64 1.14
CA SER A 86 13.08 -7.76 0.20
C SER A 86 11.78 -7.99 -0.59
N LEU A 87 10.62 -7.86 0.07
CA LEU A 87 9.32 -7.98 -0.59
C LEU A 87 9.02 -6.76 -1.46
N LEU A 88 9.39 -5.55 -1.01
CA LEU A 88 9.32 -4.34 -1.84
C LEU A 88 10.16 -4.52 -3.11
N LYS A 89 11.40 -5.00 -3.00
CA LYS A 89 12.25 -5.29 -4.16
C LYS A 89 11.60 -6.26 -5.14
N ASN A 90 10.95 -7.31 -4.65
CA ASN A 90 10.23 -8.26 -5.49
C ASN A 90 9.01 -7.60 -6.17
N LEU A 91 8.25 -6.79 -5.45
CA LEU A 91 7.07 -6.10 -6.00
C LEU A 91 7.45 -5.11 -7.11
N PHE A 92 8.55 -4.38 -6.93
CA PHE A 92 9.04 -3.39 -7.90
C PHE A 92 9.98 -3.98 -8.95
N GLN A 93 10.25 -5.28 -8.94
CA GLN A 93 11.23 -5.93 -9.85
C GLN A 93 11.02 -5.60 -11.34
N SER A 94 9.79 -5.37 -11.78
CA SER A 94 9.49 -5.06 -13.18
C SER A 94 9.85 -3.64 -13.64
N VAL A 95 10.10 -2.73 -12.68
CA VAL A 95 10.39 -1.31 -12.89
C VAL A 95 11.72 -0.85 -12.28
N LEU A 96 12.36 -1.69 -11.46
CA LEU A 96 13.78 -1.60 -11.09
C LEU A 96 14.68 -2.03 -12.26
#